data_AF-A0A7K4I940-F1
#
_entry.id   AF-A0A7K4I940-F1
#
_cell.length_a   1.000
_cell.length_b   1.000
_cell.length_c   1.000
_cell.angle_alpha   90.00
_cell.angle_beta   90.00
_cell.angle_gamma   90.00
#
_symmetry.space_group_name_H-M   'P 1'
#
loop_
_entity.id
_entity.type
_entity.pdbx_description
1 polymer ?
#
loop_
_entity_poly.entity_id
_entity_poly.type
_entity_poly.pdbx_seq_one_letter_code
_entity_poly.pdbx_strand_id
1 'polypeptide(L)'
;MQEEKEKKLEELIKKNNETAKRTTIILEKEEREYIDSLIKEGKEPGIKPLISKMLDVYRSMMIYDWRFPGEYYCGISRIAFINLELINILIKYIPEEKWRGIGKEMGEATKVSMETTLDIQTINREKWQEVLKRLRIQGFGDFYLKDKYILIKTPFIDYADIWAGFLEGLLGTELNVKTSTPPFVFEIKEKPSSAANE
;
A
#
# COMPACT_ATOMS: atom_id res chain seq x y z
N MET A 1 30.44 12.77 -6.85
CA MET A 1 29.19 11.97 -6.85
C MET A 1 29.18 10.83 -5.85
N GLN A 2 30.28 10.10 -5.64
CA GLN A 2 30.34 8.96 -4.70
C GLN A 2 30.55 9.43 -3.25
N GLU A 3 31.47 10.38 -3.02
CA GLU A 3 31.70 11.03 -1.72
C GLU A 3 30.47 11.80 -1.18
N GLU A 4 29.63 12.32 -2.07
CA GLU A 4 28.41 13.05 -1.71
C GLU A 4 27.28 12.10 -1.25
N LYS A 5 27.26 10.88 -1.80
CA LYS A 5 26.36 9.80 -1.36
C LYS A 5 26.82 9.19 -0.05
N GLU A 6 28.13 9.03 0.13
CA GLU A 6 28.73 8.57 1.40
C GLU A 6 28.49 9.57 2.53
N LYS A 7 28.70 10.87 2.31
CA LYS A 7 28.37 11.90 3.31
C LYS A 7 26.89 11.92 3.69
N LYS A 8 25.97 11.80 2.72
CA LYS A 8 24.52 11.72 3.02
C LYS A 8 24.16 10.45 3.79
N LEU A 9 24.83 9.34 3.51
CA LEU A 9 24.64 8.07 4.21
C LEU A 9 25.18 8.16 5.65
N GLU A 10 26.36 8.74 5.85
CA GLU A 10 26.94 8.99 7.17
C GLU A 10 26.11 9.96 8.01
N GLU A 11 25.55 11.00 7.40
CA GLU A 11 24.64 11.94 8.07
C GLU A 11 23.32 11.27 8.47
N LEU A 12 22.74 10.42 7.61
CA LEU A 12 21.54 9.63 7.92
C LEU A 12 21.81 8.62 9.06
N ILE A 13 22.98 7.97 9.07
CA ILE A 13 23.39 7.05 10.12
C ILE A 13 23.65 7.79 11.45
N LYS A 14 24.31 8.95 11.41
CA LYS A 14 24.51 9.81 12.60
C LYS A 14 23.19 10.29 13.19
N LYS A 15 22.26 10.77 12.35
CA LYS A 15 20.95 11.27 12.79
C LYS A 15 20.07 10.16 13.40
N ASN A 16 20.20 8.93 12.91
CA ASN A 16 19.54 7.75 13.50
C ASN A 16 20.16 7.33 14.85
N ASN A 17 21.47 7.52 15.05
CA ASN A 17 22.15 7.17 16.30
C ASN A 17 21.88 8.19 17.43
N GLU A 18 21.65 9.47 17.12
CA GLU A 18 21.33 10.50 18.12
C GLU A 18 19.89 10.42 18.66
N THR A 19 19.00 9.66 18.00
CA THR A 19 17.57 9.56 18.34
C THR A 19 17.14 8.18 18.89
N ALA A 20 17.95 7.14 18.70
CA ALA A 20 17.63 5.80 19.16
C ALA A 20 17.85 5.64 20.68
N LYS A 21 16.77 5.45 21.45
CA LYS A 21 16.84 5.13 22.88
C LYS A 21 16.96 3.62 23.09
N ARG A 22 17.88 3.20 23.97
CA ARG A 22 18.00 1.79 24.39
C ARG A 22 16.85 1.45 25.34
N THR A 23 16.17 0.35 25.05
CA THR A 23 15.06 -0.17 25.86
C THR A 23 15.27 -1.66 26.08
N THR A 24 15.01 -2.13 27.30
CA THR A 24 14.95 -3.55 27.63
C THR A 24 13.53 -4.06 27.41
N ILE A 25 13.40 -5.15 26.67
CA ILE A 25 12.14 -5.86 26.45
C ILE A 25 12.26 -7.18 27.20
N ILE A 26 11.28 -7.48 28.04
CA ILE A 26 11.16 -8.79 28.70
C ILE A 26 10.22 -9.61 27.82
N LEU A 27 10.67 -10.80 27.43
CA LEU A 27 9.90 -11.77 26.67
C LEU A 27 9.70 -13.00 27.56
N GLU A 28 8.49 -13.54 27.52
CA GLU A 28 8.22 -14.84 28.13
C GLU A 28 9.02 -15.94 27.41
N LYS A 29 9.22 -17.07 28.09
CA LYS A 29 10.04 -18.16 27.57
C LYS A 29 9.51 -18.65 26.22
N GLU A 30 8.21 -18.84 26.10
CA GLU A 30 7.54 -19.33 24.90
C GLU A 30 7.68 -18.34 23.73
N GLU A 31 7.58 -17.04 24.01
CA GLU A 31 7.76 -15.98 23.01
C GLU A 31 9.21 -15.97 22.50
N ARG A 32 10.18 -16.12 23.41
CA ARG A 32 11.59 -16.16 23.08
C ARG A 32 11.93 -17.39 22.24
N GLU A 33 11.47 -18.56 22.64
CA GLU A 33 11.69 -19.82 21.92
C GLU A 33 11.06 -19.77 20.52
N TYR A 34 9.87 -19.20 20.39
CA TYR A 34 9.23 -18.97 19.11
C TYR A 34 10.09 -18.07 18.19
N ILE A 35 10.57 -16.92 18.69
CA ILE A 35 11.40 -16.02 17.89
C ILE A 35 12.73 -16.67 17.50
N ASP A 36 13.38 -17.38 18.43
CA ASP A 36 14.63 -18.08 18.14
C ASP A 36 14.43 -19.17 17.07
N SER A 37 13.27 -19.85 17.05
CA SER A 37 12.91 -20.80 15.98
C SER A 37 12.85 -20.13 14.60
N LEU A 38 12.23 -18.94 14.51
CA LEU A 38 12.13 -18.18 13.26
C LEU A 38 13.50 -17.75 12.75
N ILE A 39 14.40 -17.37 13.67
CA ILE A 39 15.77 -16.99 13.33
C ILE A 39 16.57 -18.20 12.84
N LYS A 40 16.46 -19.34 13.54
CA LYS A 40 17.13 -20.59 13.16
C LYS A 40 16.68 -21.10 11.79
N GLU A 41 15.41 -20.92 11.45
CA GLU A 41 14.85 -21.25 10.14
C GLU A 41 15.19 -20.23 9.04
N GLY A 42 15.86 -19.12 9.39
CA GLY A 42 16.20 -18.05 8.46
C GLY A 42 15.02 -17.19 8.02
N LYS A 43 13.86 -17.30 8.69
CA LYS A 43 12.65 -16.50 8.42
C LYS A 43 12.78 -15.06 8.92
N GLU A 44 13.53 -14.86 10.00
CA GLU A 44 13.82 -13.53 10.56
C GLU A 44 15.33 -13.37 10.79
N PRO A 45 15.93 -12.22 10.45
CA PRO A 45 17.38 -12.02 10.57
C PRO A 45 17.84 -11.76 12.01
N GLY A 46 16.91 -11.58 12.95
CA GLY A 46 17.19 -11.36 14.36
C GLY A 46 16.06 -10.62 15.09
N ILE A 47 16.14 -10.57 16.42
CA ILE A 47 15.12 -9.94 17.27
C ILE A 47 14.97 -8.46 17.00
N LYS A 48 16.08 -7.72 16.90
CA LYS A 48 16.02 -6.27 16.68
C LYS A 48 15.31 -5.93 15.36
N PRO A 49 15.68 -6.50 14.20
CA PRO A 49 14.92 -6.31 12.96
C PRO A 49 13.44 -6.73 13.06
N LEU A 50 13.15 -7.85 13.73
CA LEU A 50 11.77 -8.31 13.95
C LEU A 50 10.94 -7.27 14.71
N ILE A 51 11.45 -6.76 15.84
CA ILE A 51 10.75 -5.76 16.64
C ILE A 51 10.55 -4.46 15.85
N SER A 52 11.56 -4.00 15.09
CA SER A 52 11.41 -2.83 14.22
C SER A 52 10.32 -3.04 13.17
N LYS A 53 10.33 -4.20 12.49
CA LYS A 53 9.30 -4.58 11.51
C LYS A 53 7.92 -4.64 12.15
N MET A 54 7.78 -5.21 13.35
CA MET A 54 6.51 -5.27 14.07
C MET A 54 5.98 -3.89 14.42
N LEU A 55 6.82 -2.97 14.90
CA LEU A 55 6.40 -1.60 15.21
C LEU A 55 5.95 -0.85 13.96
N ASP A 56 6.67 -1.04 12.84
CA ASP A 56 6.28 -0.44 11.56
C ASP A 56 4.95 -0.99 11.05
N VAL A 57 4.72 -2.30 11.14
CA VAL A 57 3.44 -2.94 10.79
C VAL A 57 2.32 -2.48 11.73
N TYR A 58 2.57 -2.47 13.04
CA TYR A 58 1.61 -2.07 14.07
C TYR A 58 1.08 -0.65 13.83
N ARG A 59 1.99 0.29 13.54
CA ARG A 59 1.63 1.66 13.21
C ARG A 59 0.97 1.76 11.83
N SER A 60 1.54 1.12 10.81
CA SER A 60 1.04 1.25 9.43
C SER A 60 -0.34 0.66 9.25
N MET A 61 -0.66 -0.45 9.92
CA MET A 61 -1.98 -1.09 9.85
C MET A 61 -2.96 -0.56 10.90
N MET A 62 -2.55 0.43 11.70
CA MET A 62 -3.34 1.00 12.80
C MET A 62 -3.86 -0.08 13.75
N ILE A 63 -2.99 -1.04 14.09
CA ILE A 63 -3.36 -2.20 14.93
C ILE A 63 -3.83 -1.76 16.32
N TYR A 64 -3.43 -0.57 16.79
CA TYR A 64 -3.93 0.02 18.03
C TYR A 64 -5.44 0.30 18.03
N ASP A 65 -6.08 0.39 16.86
CA ASP A 65 -7.54 0.55 16.73
C ASP A 65 -8.27 -0.81 16.64
N TRP A 66 -7.55 -1.94 16.59
CA TRP A 66 -8.16 -3.25 16.43
C TRP A 66 -8.75 -3.74 17.75
N ARG A 67 -9.92 -4.37 17.69
CA ARG A 67 -10.49 -5.16 18.79
C ARG A 67 -10.24 -6.63 18.49
N PHE A 68 -9.04 -7.08 18.85
CA PHE A 68 -8.63 -8.46 18.61
C PHE A 68 -9.24 -9.41 19.65
N PRO A 69 -9.80 -10.58 19.24
CA PRO A 69 -10.00 -11.04 17.87
C PRO A 69 -11.35 -10.57 17.26
N GLY A 70 -11.40 -10.43 15.93
CA GLY A 70 -12.66 -10.38 15.17
C GLY A 70 -13.12 -9.01 14.63
N GLU A 71 -12.67 -7.90 15.21
CA GLU A 71 -12.90 -6.57 14.63
C GLU A 71 -11.58 -5.84 14.33
N TYR A 72 -11.28 -5.72 13.05
CA TYR A 72 -10.07 -5.06 12.56
C TYR A 72 -10.44 -3.75 11.88
N TYR A 73 -9.67 -2.70 12.18
CA TYR A 73 -9.93 -1.36 11.69
C TYR A 73 -8.67 -0.76 11.06
N CYS A 74 -8.90 0.07 10.06
CA CYS A 74 -7.89 0.89 9.42
C CYS A 74 -8.51 2.28 9.30
N GLY A 75 -8.40 3.07 10.37
CA GLY A 75 -9.20 4.28 10.53
C GLY A 75 -10.67 3.99 10.64
N ILE A 76 -11.47 4.71 9.85
CA ILE A 76 -12.93 4.52 9.81
C ILE A 76 -13.37 3.24 9.07
N SER A 77 -12.45 2.56 8.39
CA SER A 77 -12.77 1.38 7.59
C SER A 77 -12.60 0.09 8.37
N ARG A 78 -13.67 -0.71 8.42
CA ARG A 78 -13.63 -2.09 8.91
C ARG A 78 -12.94 -2.98 7.88
N ILE A 79 -12.01 -3.82 8.34
CA ILE A 79 -11.26 -4.76 7.52
C ILE A 79 -11.70 -6.19 7.86
N ALA A 80 -11.84 -7.02 6.83
CA ALA A 80 -12.03 -8.46 6.95
C ALA A 80 -10.93 -9.18 6.18
N PHE A 81 -10.33 -10.20 6.80
CA PHE A 81 -9.42 -11.11 6.10
C PHE A 81 -10.25 -12.17 5.38
N ILE A 82 -10.26 -12.11 4.05
CA ILE A 82 -11.00 -13.03 3.19
C ILE A 82 -10.06 -13.68 2.18
N ASN A 83 -10.30 -14.95 1.87
CA ASN A 83 -9.52 -15.66 0.87
C ASN A 83 -9.78 -15.06 -0.50
N LEU A 84 -8.71 -14.85 -1.27
CA LEU A 84 -8.81 -14.21 -2.58
C LEU A 84 -9.74 -14.97 -3.55
N GLU A 85 -9.75 -16.30 -3.49
CA GLU A 85 -10.62 -17.13 -4.33
C GLU A 85 -12.11 -16.77 -4.15
N LEU A 86 -12.54 -16.37 -2.95
CA LEU A 86 -13.92 -15.97 -2.70
C LEU A 86 -14.27 -14.69 -3.48
N ILE A 87 -13.35 -13.72 -3.51
CA ILE A 87 -13.53 -12.48 -4.28
C ILE A 87 -13.57 -12.80 -5.77
N ASN A 88 -12.64 -13.64 -6.25
CA ASN A 88 -12.59 -14.03 -7.65
C ASN A 88 -13.86 -14.75 -8.10
N ILE A 89 -14.43 -15.63 -7.27
CA ILE A 89 -15.73 -16.26 -7.54
C ILE A 89 -16.83 -15.22 -7.67
N LEU A 90 -16.90 -14.22 -6.78
CA LEU A 90 -17.89 -13.15 -6.88
C LEU A 90 -17.76 -12.36 -8.19
N ILE A 91 -16.53 -11.98 -8.56
CA ILE A 91 -16.28 -11.17 -9.76
C ILE A 91 -16.63 -11.94 -11.05
N LYS A 92 -16.43 -13.26 -11.10
CA LYS A 92 -16.77 -14.10 -12.27
C LYS A 92 -18.25 -14.01 -12.68
N TYR A 93 -19.16 -13.64 -11.78
CA TYR A 93 -20.59 -13.48 -12.08
C TYR A 93 -20.98 -12.05 -12.49
N ILE A 94 -20.02 -11.13 -12.50
CA ILE A 94 -20.25 -9.73 -12.87
C ILE A 94 -19.95 -9.57 -14.37
N PRO A 95 -20.89 -9.02 -15.16
CA PRO A 95 -20.63 -8.73 -16.57
C PRO A 95 -19.45 -7.78 -16.77
N GLU A 96 -18.59 -8.07 -17.76
CA GLU A 96 -17.32 -7.36 -17.99
C GLU A 96 -17.53 -5.86 -18.24
N GLU A 97 -18.62 -5.48 -18.91
CA GLU A 97 -18.96 -4.08 -19.18
C GLU A 97 -19.19 -3.25 -17.92
N LYS A 98 -19.42 -3.90 -16.76
CA LYS A 98 -19.61 -3.23 -15.46
C LYS A 98 -18.32 -3.11 -14.65
N TRP A 99 -17.27 -3.85 -15.01
CA TRP A 99 -16.06 -3.97 -14.19
C TRP A 99 -15.39 -2.64 -13.92
N ARG A 100 -15.25 -1.78 -14.94
CA ARG A 100 -14.64 -0.46 -14.77
C ARG A 100 -15.48 0.47 -13.90
N GLY A 101 -16.81 0.41 -14.03
CA GLY A 101 -17.73 1.18 -13.18
C GLY A 101 -17.64 0.78 -11.71
N ILE A 102 -17.62 -0.54 -11.44
CA ILE A 102 -17.46 -1.08 -10.09
C ILE A 102 -16.10 -0.69 -9.52
N GLY A 103 -15.03 -0.81 -10.31
CA GLY A 103 -13.72 -0.31 -9.94
C GLY A 103 -13.79 1.15 -9.49
N LYS A 104 -14.43 2.01 -10.27
CA LYS A 104 -14.56 3.44 -9.95
C LYS A 104 -15.24 3.70 -8.62
N GLU A 105 -16.36 3.04 -8.34
CA GLU A 105 -17.06 3.15 -7.06
C GLU A 105 -16.17 2.66 -5.89
N MET A 106 -15.44 1.55 -6.07
CA MET A 106 -14.47 1.06 -5.08
C MET A 106 -13.36 2.08 -4.81
N GLY A 107 -12.86 2.73 -5.87
CA GLY A 107 -11.84 3.77 -5.80
C GLY A 107 -12.31 5.00 -5.05
N GLU A 108 -13.54 5.46 -5.33
CA GLU A 108 -14.17 6.60 -4.66
C GLU A 108 -14.39 6.33 -3.17
N ALA A 109 -14.88 5.14 -2.80
CA ALA A 109 -15.01 4.74 -1.40
C ALA A 109 -13.65 4.69 -0.68
N THR A 110 -12.62 4.19 -1.35
CA THR A 110 -11.25 4.13 -0.81
C THR A 110 -10.67 5.54 -0.64
N LYS A 111 -10.92 6.43 -1.60
CA LYS A 111 -10.53 7.85 -1.52
C LYS A 111 -11.06 8.50 -0.25
N VAL A 112 -12.37 8.37 0.01
CA VAL A 112 -13.00 8.94 1.21
C VAL A 112 -12.35 8.41 2.49
N SER A 113 -12.08 7.10 2.55
CA SER A 113 -11.39 6.49 3.71
C SER A 113 -9.99 7.08 3.92
N MET A 114 -9.19 7.20 2.85
CA MET A 114 -7.83 7.74 2.93
C MET A 114 -7.81 9.23 3.29
N GLU A 115 -8.68 10.04 2.68
CA GLU A 115 -8.75 11.48 2.95
C GLU A 115 -9.20 11.76 4.39
N THR A 116 -10.18 11.02 4.91
CA THR A 116 -10.72 11.24 6.26
C THR A 116 -9.83 10.67 7.37
N THR A 117 -9.19 9.53 7.14
CA THR A 117 -8.39 8.86 8.17
C THR A 117 -6.94 9.35 8.19
N LEU A 118 -6.36 9.56 7.01
CA LEU A 118 -4.92 9.79 6.85
C LEU A 118 -4.59 11.21 6.42
N ASP A 119 -5.58 12.05 6.15
CA ASP A 119 -5.41 13.41 5.63
C ASP A 119 -4.58 13.45 4.32
N ILE A 120 -4.72 12.40 3.50
CA ILE A 120 -4.03 12.27 2.20
C ILE A 120 -4.97 12.70 1.08
N GLN A 121 -4.69 13.85 0.45
CA GLN A 121 -5.43 14.33 -0.73
C GLN A 121 -5.11 13.45 -1.96
N THR A 122 -6.00 12.52 -2.31
CA THR A 122 -5.68 11.49 -3.30
C THR A 122 -5.60 12.02 -4.74
N ILE A 123 -6.30 13.12 -5.02
CA ILE A 123 -6.28 13.78 -6.34
C ILE A 123 -5.01 14.60 -6.56
N ASN A 124 -4.27 14.93 -5.50
CA ASN A 124 -3.02 15.65 -5.61
C ASN A 124 -1.91 14.69 -6.06
N ARG A 125 -1.39 14.88 -7.27
CA ARG A 125 -0.36 14.03 -7.87
C ARG A 125 0.91 13.92 -7.04
N GLU A 126 1.28 14.97 -6.30
CA GLU A 126 2.44 14.95 -5.39
C GLU A 126 2.28 13.94 -4.25
N LYS A 127 1.03 13.64 -3.88
CA LYS A 127 0.68 12.69 -2.82
C LYS A 127 0.48 11.27 -3.32
N TRP A 128 0.51 11.02 -4.62
CA TRP A 128 0.22 9.68 -5.16
C TRP A 128 1.19 8.60 -4.66
N GLN A 129 2.47 8.93 -4.42
CA GLN A 129 3.40 7.97 -3.83
C GLN A 129 2.95 7.49 -2.44
N GLU A 130 2.33 8.38 -1.66
CA GLU A 130 1.79 8.08 -0.34
C GLU A 130 0.52 7.22 -0.44
N VAL A 131 -0.38 7.56 -1.37
CA VAL A 131 -1.58 6.76 -1.70
C VAL A 131 -1.20 5.34 -2.12
N LEU A 132 -0.28 5.19 -3.08
CA LEU A 132 0.17 3.90 -3.59
C LEU A 132 0.92 3.09 -2.51
N LYS A 133 1.67 3.76 -1.63
CA LYS A 133 2.24 3.12 -0.45
C LYS A 133 1.14 2.58 0.47
N ARG A 134 0.04 3.32 0.66
CA ARG A 134 -1.07 2.86 1.50
C ARG A 134 -1.74 1.61 0.94
N LEU A 135 -1.98 1.57 -0.37
CA LEU A 135 -2.53 0.39 -1.05
C LEU A 135 -1.64 -0.84 -0.89
N ARG A 136 -0.31 -0.69 -1.01
CA ARG A 136 0.65 -1.78 -0.74
C ARG A 136 0.52 -2.33 0.67
N ILE A 137 0.43 -1.45 1.67
CA ILE A 137 0.27 -1.85 3.08
C ILE A 137 -1.03 -2.63 3.30
N GLN A 138 -2.09 -2.28 2.56
CA GLN A 138 -3.38 -2.98 2.62
C GLN A 138 -3.44 -4.27 1.79
N GLY A 139 -2.36 -4.64 1.08
CA GLY A 139 -2.29 -5.87 0.30
C GLY A 139 -2.96 -5.81 -1.07
N PHE A 140 -3.17 -4.61 -1.63
CA PHE A 140 -3.81 -4.44 -2.94
C PHE A 140 -2.90 -4.89 -4.11
N GLY A 141 -1.60 -5.03 -3.86
CA GLY A 141 -0.58 -5.35 -4.84
C GLY A 141 0.59 -4.38 -4.74
N ASP A 142 1.60 -4.59 -5.57
CA ASP A 142 2.82 -3.78 -5.59
C ASP A 142 2.70 -2.65 -6.61
N PHE A 143 2.43 -1.45 -6.11
CA PHE A 143 2.26 -0.25 -6.93
C PHE A 143 3.58 0.49 -7.17
N TYR A 144 3.77 0.94 -8.41
CA TYR A 144 4.86 1.81 -8.82
C TYR A 144 4.32 2.92 -9.72
N LEU A 145 4.77 4.15 -9.47
CA LEU A 145 4.51 5.29 -10.35
C LEU A 145 5.82 5.66 -11.06
N LYS A 146 5.83 5.63 -12.39
CA LYS A 146 6.97 5.96 -13.24
C LYS A 146 6.52 6.89 -14.36
N ASP A 147 6.93 8.15 -14.30
CA ASP A 147 6.55 9.20 -15.25
C ASP A 147 5.02 9.34 -15.39
N LYS A 148 4.48 8.89 -16.54
CA LYS A 148 3.05 8.86 -16.85
C LYS A 148 2.40 7.49 -16.66
N TYR A 149 3.12 6.51 -16.12
CA TYR A 149 2.64 5.14 -15.97
C TYR A 149 2.46 4.75 -14.50
N ILE A 150 1.35 4.07 -14.22
CA ILE A 150 1.11 3.33 -12.98
C ILE A 150 1.26 1.85 -13.29
N LEU A 151 2.10 1.16 -12.53
CA LEU A 151 2.32 -0.27 -12.62
C LEU A 151 1.76 -0.95 -11.36
N ILE A 152 1.06 -2.08 -11.53
CA ILE A 152 0.67 -2.97 -10.43
C ILE A 152 1.27 -4.34 -10.70
N LYS A 153 2.16 -4.80 -9.82
CA LYS A 153 2.61 -6.20 -9.78
C LYS A 153 1.80 -6.95 -8.71
N THR A 154 1.62 -8.25 -8.93
CA THR A 154 0.87 -9.14 -8.00
C THR A 154 -0.41 -8.50 -7.46
N PRO A 155 -1.29 -7.97 -8.33
CA PRO A 155 -2.58 -7.44 -7.89
C PRO A 155 -3.39 -8.55 -7.24
N PHE A 156 -4.22 -8.20 -6.24
CA PHE A 156 -5.13 -9.21 -5.69
C PHE A 156 -6.27 -9.54 -6.67
N ILE A 157 -6.71 -8.60 -7.52
CA ILE A 157 -7.72 -8.85 -8.56
C ILE A 157 -7.05 -9.03 -9.92
N ASP A 158 -7.40 -10.07 -10.68
CA ASP A 158 -6.79 -10.37 -11.99
C ASP A 158 -7.46 -9.68 -13.19
N TYR A 159 -8.22 -8.61 -12.96
CA TYR A 159 -8.99 -7.91 -14.00
C TYR A 159 -8.54 -6.46 -14.15
N ALA A 160 -7.90 -6.15 -15.29
CA ALA A 160 -7.31 -4.84 -15.55
C ALA A 160 -8.34 -3.69 -15.53
N ASP A 161 -9.56 -3.93 -16.02
CA ASP A 161 -10.60 -2.89 -16.06
C ASP A 161 -11.13 -2.50 -14.68
N ILE A 162 -11.21 -3.46 -13.74
CA ILE A 162 -11.53 -3.16 -12.34
C ILE A 162 -10.45 -2.24 -11.75
N TRP A 163 -9.18 -2.55 -12.00
CA TRP A 163 -8.06 -1.71 -11.54
C TRP A 163 -8.00 -0.35 -12.20
N ALA A 164 -8.29 -0.27 -13.50
CA ALA A 164 -8.40 1.00 -14.20
C ALA A 164 -9.45 1.86 -13.51
N GLY A 165 -10.69 1.36 -13.37
CA GLY A 165 -11.75 2.05 -12.67
C GLY A 165 -11.36 2.45 -11.25
N PHE A 166 -10.79 1.53 -10.48
CA PHE A 166 -10.33 1.75 -9.11
C PHE A 166 -9.37 2.93 -9.00
N LEU A 167 -8.33 2.95 -9.84
CA LEU A 167 -7.37 4.03 -9.84
C LEU A 167 -7.98 5.34 -10.36
N GLU A 168 -8.90 5.29 -11.30
CA GLU A 168 -9.61 6.49 -11.80
C GLU A 168 -10.47 7.13 -10.72
N GLY A 169 -11.27 6.34 -9.99
CA GLY A 169 -12.08 6.82 -8.86
C GLY A 169 -11.23 7.31 -7.69
N LEU A 170 -10.13 6.60 -7.39
CA LEU A 170 -9.23 6.94 -6.31
C LEU A 170 -8.43 8.23 -6.58
N LEU A 171 -7.85 8.36 -7.78
CA LEU A 171 -6.90 9.42 -8.12
C LEU A 171 -7.54 10.59 -8.88
N GLY A 172 -8.80 10.47 -9.30
CA GLY A 172 -9.52 11.51 -10.05
C GLY A 172 -8.92 11.79 -11.42
N THR A 173 -8.35 10.78 -12.07
CA THR A 173 -7.75 10.86 -13.40
C THR A 173 -8.37 9.83 -14.33
N GLU A 174 -8.11 9.93 -15.64
CA GLU A 174 -8.45 8.88 -16.59
C GLU A 174 -7.22 8.06 -16.97
N LEU A 175 -7.41 6.76 -17.19
CA LEU A 175 -6.34 5.82 -17.49
C LEU A 175 -6.58 5.07 -18.80
N ASN A 176 -5.50 4.88 -19.55
CA ASN A 176 -5.47 3.93 -20.66
C ASN A 176 -4.80 2.63 -20.21
N VAL A 177 -5.53 1.52 -20.33
CA VAL A 177 -5.00 0.18 -20.04
C VAL A 177 -4.02 -0.21 -21.15
N LYS A 178 -2.80 -0.61 -20.78
CA LYS A 178 -1.76 -1.07 -21.73
C LYS A 178 -1.54 -2.57 -21.69
N THR A 179 -1.86 -3.22 -20.57
CA THR A 179 -1.79 -4.68 -20.44
C THR A 179 -3.08 -5.20 -19.80
N SER A 180 -3.58 -6.33 -20.30
CA SER A 180 -4.76 -7.03 -19.79
C SER A 180 -4.43 -8.13 -18.80
N THR A 181 -3.14 -8.45 -18.60
CA THR A 181 -2.65 -9.42 -17.63
C THR A 181 -1.54 -8.81 -16.75
N PRO A 182 -1.35 -9.29 -15.51
CA PRO A 182 -0.28 -8.80 -14.64
C PRO A 182 1.11 -9.03 -15.25
N PRO A 183 2.05 -8.06 -15.09
CA PRO A 183 1.88 -6.80 -14.38
C PRO A 183 1.00 -5.81 -15.16
N PHE A 184 0.05 -5.19 -14.47
CA PHE A 184 -0.83 -4.21 -15.10
C PHE A 184 -0.10 -2.89 -15.30
N VAL A 185 -0.20 -2.35 -16.51
CA VAL A 185 0.37 -1.07 -16.90
C VAL A 185 -0.77 -0.14 -17.29
N PHE A 186 -0.87 0.99 -16.62
CA PHE A 186 -1.84 2.05 -16.93
C PHE A 186 -1.11 3.33 -17.30
N GLU A 187 -1.51 3.95 -18.40
CA GLU A 187 -1.02 5.27 -18.81
C GLU A 187 -2.02 6.35 -18.36
N ILE A 188 -1.52 7.37 -17.67
CA ILE A 188 -2.30 8.52 -17.23
C ILE A 188 -2.62 9.39 -18.45
N LYS A 189 -3.91 9.66 -18.69
CA LYS A 189 -4.30 10.64 -19.70
C LYS A 189 -3.97 12.04 -19.16
N GLU A 190 -3.16 12.78 -19.90
CA GLU A 190 -2.99 14.21 -19.63
C GLU A 190 -4.29 14.94 -19.98
N LYS A 191 -4.74 15.82 -19.08
CA LYS A 191 -5.77 16.80 -19.48
C LYS A 191 -5.13 17.69 -20.55
N PRO A 192 -5.78 17.95 -21.70
CA PRO A 192 -5.27 18.92 -22.65
C PRO A 192 -5.08 20.25 -21.90
N SER A 193 -3.87 20.80 -21.96
CA SER A 193 -3.56 22.10 -21.35
C SER A 193 -4.46 23.15 -22.00
N SER A 194 -5.37 23.73 -21.23
CA SER A 194 -6.08 24.96 -21.58
C SER A 194 -5.13 26.16 -21.48
N ALA A 195 -4.05 26.14 -22.26
CA ALA A 195 -3.04 27.18 -22.34
C ALA A 195 -2.75 27.46 -23.83
N ALA A 196 -3.77 27.95 -24.52
CA ALA A 196 -3.67 28.64 -25.78
C ALA A 196 -4.95 29.47 -25.92
N ASN A 197 -5.01 30.58 -25.16
CA ASN A 197 -5.82 31.77 -25.43
C ASN A 197 -5.64 32.73 -24.25
N GLU A 198 -4.55 33.51 -24.31
CA GLU A 198 -4.47 34.90 -23.85
C GLU A 198 -3.34 35.58 -24.62
#